data_AF-A0A6C0HN25-F1
#
_entry.id   AF-A0A6C0HN25-F1
#
_cell.length_a   1.000
_cell.length_b   1.000
_cell.length_c   1.000
_cell.angle_alpha   90.00
_cell.angle_beta   90.00
_cell.angle_gamma   90.00
#
_symmetry.space_group_name_H-M   'P 1'
#
loop_
_entity.id
_entity.type
_entity.pdbx_description
1 polymer ?
#
loop_
_entity_poly.entity_id
_entity_poly.type
_entity_poly.pdbx_seq_one_letter_code
_entity_poly.pdbx_strand_id
1 'polypeptide(L)'
;MDSLQNYLKKFSTINSKFIDDFFALYKYDTKDTEFVIDLEVLIVWLDVRKSTIKETLMKSYTKNIDYKILSNNQGKNGRPSETIMLTPDCMKRLCMVSRTKKAEEVRSYFIDLEKHINQYKDVIVEKYITNHTPNQINTKGGVIYLLNTDLNLPGVYKLGKTQDFKSRLKTHQSSHVDNIKVVKVYKTNDIDNVENCLKRFMKNKQYKKYKEFYQVDVEIITDLFKVCNAASLSAKKILSKSEQKGGYFMYLEKE
;
A
#
# COMPACT_ATOMS: atom_id res chain seq x y z
N MET A 1 20.78 5.68 -9.08
CA MET A 1 19.36 6.06 -9.20
C MET A 1 19.23 7.37 -8.47
N ASP A 2 18.80 8.45 -9.12
CA ASP A 2 18.65 9.74 -8.45
C ASP A 2 17.56 9.62 -7.37
N SER A 3 17.85 10.11 -6.16
CA SER A 3 16.87 10.10 -5.07
C SER A 3 15.68 11.00 -5.41
N LEU A 4 14.50 10.70 -4.85
CA LEU A 4 13.31 11.55 -5.01
C LEU A 4 13.62 13.01 -4.63
N GLN A 5 14.41 13.20 -3.57
CA GLN A 5 14.87 14.52 -3.11
C GLN A 5 15.58 15.29 -4.24
N ASN A 6 16.55 14.66 -4.92
CA ASN A 6 17.29 15.29 -6.02
C ASN A 6 16.39 15.56 -7.23
N TYR A 7 15.47 14.64 -7.53
CA TYR A 7 14.49 14.84 -8.60
C TYR A 7 13.61 16.07 -8.34
N LEU A 8 13.01 16.17 -7.15
CA LEU A 8 12.11 17.29 -6.81
C LEU A 8 12.85 18.62 -6.84
N LYS A 9 14.08 18.69 -6.30
CA LYS A 9 14.89 19.92 -6.38
C LYS A 9 15.17 20.38 -7.80
N LYS A 10 15.37 19.43 -8.72
CA LYS A 10 15.75 19.73 -10.11
C LYS A 10 14.56 20.04 -11.01
N PHE A 11 13.43 19.37 -10.80
CA PHE A 11 12.34 19.33 -11.77
C PHE A 11 11.01 19.89 -11.26
N SER A 12 10.87 20.17 -9.96
CA SER A 12 9.64 20.76 -9.40
C SER A 12 9.84 22.22 -9.00
N THR A 13 8.74 22.92 -8.73
CA THR A 13 8.74 24.31 -8.21
C THR A 13 8.88 24.39 -6.70
N ILE A 14 9.05 23.25 -6.03
CA ILE A 14 9.12 23.16 -4.57
C ILE A 14 10.45 23.75 -4.08
N ASN A 15 10.40 24.53 -3.01
CA ASN A 15 11.58 25.15 -2.42
C ASN A 15 12.63 24.10 -1.99
N SER A 16 13.85 24.20 -2.51
CA SER A 16 14.90 23.20 -2.26
C SER A 16 15.37 23.14 -0.80
N LYS A 17 15.35 24.26 -0.08
CA LYS A 17 15.69 24.30 1.35
C LYS A 17 14.64 23.58 2.17
N PHE A 18 13.36 23.80 1.87
CA PHE A 18 12.28 23.03 2.50
C PHE A 18 12.43 21.53 2.24
N ILE A 19 12.75 21.13 1.00
CA ILE A 19 12.97 19.71 0.66
C ILE A 19 14.06 19.12 1.56
N ASP A 20 15.18 19.82 1.75
CA ASP A 20 16.27 19.35 2.61
C ASP A 20 15.84 19.23 4.07
N ASP A 21 15.21 20.26 4.60
CA ASP A 21 14.76 20.30 5.98
C ASP A 21 13.73 19.19 6.26
N PHE A 22 12.78 18.97 5.34
CA PHE A 22 11.72 17.97 5.49
C PHE A 22 12.23 16.54 5.35
N PHE A 23 13.11 16.27 4.37
CA PHE A 23 13.69 14.94 4.16
C PHE A 23 14.75 14.59 5.21
N ALA A 24 15.26 15.56 5.98
CA ALA A 24 16.16 15.32 7.10
C ALA A 24 15.44 14.78 8.36
N LEU A 25 14.10 14.91 8.45
CA LEU A 25 13.33 14.47 9.62
C LEU A 25 13.39 12.94 9.84
N TYR A 26 13.55 12.17 8.76
CA TYR A 26 13.69 10.72 8.79
C TYR A 26 14.19 10.19 7.45
N LYS A 27 14.67 8.94 7.43
CA LYS A 27 15.08 8.28 6.19
C LYS A 27 13.86 7.93 5.33
N TYR A 28 13.74 8.54 4.15
CA TYR A 28 12.57 8.43 3.29
C TYR A 28 12.29 7.00 2.75
N ASP A 29 13.27 6.10 2.78
CA ASP A 29 13.13 4.69 2.39
C ASP A 29 12.53 3.78 3.49
N THR A 30 12.21 4.34 4.65
CA THR A 30 11.52 3.63 5.73
C THR A 30 10.04 3.44 5.42
N LYS A 31 9.44 2.36 5.93
CA LYS A 31 8.00 2.13 5.76
C LYS A 31 7.21 3.15 6.56
N ASP A 32 6.06 3.57 6.01
CA ASP A 32 5.18 4.56 6.63
C ASP A 32 4.62 4.14 8.01
N THR A 33 4.76 2.87 8.40
CA THR A 33 4.31 2.31 9.69
C THR A 33 5.45 2.09 10.70
N GLU A 34 6.70 2.42 10.36
CA GLU A 34 7.84 2.23 11.26
C GLU A 34 8.01 3.44 12.20
N PHE A 35 8.26 3.18 13.50
CA PHE A 35 8.43 4.24 14.50
C PHE A 35 9.85 4.84 14.46
N VAL A 36 10.11 5.70 13.47
CA VAL A 36 11.45 6.23 13.14
C VAL A 36 11.64 7.72 13.38
N ILE A 37 10.58 8.46 13.74
CA ILE A 37 10.65 9.92 13.97
C ILE A 37 10.54 10.20 15.46
N ASP A 38 11.51 10.90 16.03
CA ASP A 38 11.40 11.41 17.41
C ASP A 38 10.48 12.64 17.45
N LEU A 39 9.47 12.62 18.33
CA LEU A 39 8.54 13.74 18.52
C LEU A 39 9.27 15.03 18.91
N GLU A 40 10.38 14.98 19.65
CA GLU A 40 11.13 16.18 20.03
C GLU A 40 11.78 16.85 18.81
N VAL A 41 12.29 16.07 17.85
CA VAL A 41 12.81 16.59 16.58
C VAL A 41 11.70 17.30 15.81
N LEU A 42 10.52 16.69 15.74
CA LEU A 42 9.36 17.30 15.09
C LEU A 42 8.89 18.58 15.79
N ILE A 43 8.91 18.61 17.13
CA ILE A 43 8.54 19.78 17.94
C ILE A 43 9.43 20.98 17.60
N VAL A 44 10.75 20.75 17.57
CA VAL A 44 11.73 21.80 17.25
C VAL A 44 11.54 22.27 15.82
N TRP A 45 11.36 21.33 14.89
CA TRP A 45 11.22 21.67 13.47
C TRP A 45 9.92 22.42 13.15
N LEU A 46 8.79 22.03 13.77
CA LEU A 46 7.51 22.70 13.58
C LEU A 46 7.42 24.05 14.32
N ASP A 47 8.33 24.32 15.25
CA ASP A 47 8.27 25.45 16.18
C ASP A 47 6.93 25.51 16.94
N VAL A 48 6.62 24.43 17.66
CA VAL A 48 5.35 24.25 18.37
C VAL A 48 5.55 23.90 19.84
N ARG A 49 4.58 24.26 20.69
CA ARG A 49 4.62 23.90 22.10
C ARG A 49 4.43 22.38 22.28
N LYS A 50 5.33 21.78 23.05
CA LYS A 50 5.32 20.34 23.40
C LYS A 50 3.98 19.87 23.98
N SER A 51 3.36 20.66 24.85
CA SER A 51 2.06 20.32 25.45
C SER A 51 0.97 20.20 24.39
N THR A 52 0.89 21.17 23.48
CA THR A 52 -0.12 21.22 22.41
C THR A 52 -0.02 20.02 21.45
N ILE A 53 1.18 19.70 21.00
CA ILE A 53 1.35 18.56 20.07
C ILE A 53 1.13 17.23 20.78
N LYS A 54 1.57 17.08 22.05
CA LYS A 54 1.32 15.85 22.82
C LYS A 54 -0.17 15.63 23.07
N GLU A 55 -0.90 16.70 23.41
CA GLU A 55 -2.35 16.64 23.60
C GLU A 55 -3.05 16.22 22.30
N THR A 56 -2.68 16.83 21.17
CA THR A 56 -3.23 16.48 19.85
C THR A 56 -2.92 15.03 19.48
N LEU A 57 -1.69 14.59 19.72
CA LEU A 57 -1.23 13.23 19.48
C LEU A 57 -2.05 12.22 20.28
N MET A 58 -2.20 12.43 21.59
CA MET A 58 -2.90 11.51 22.48
C MET A 58 -4.42 11.47 22.23
N LYS A 59 -5.02 12.58 21.78
CA LYS A 59 -6.46 12.66 21.51
C LYS A 59 -6.86 12.10 20.14
N SER A 60 -6.00 12.25 19.13
CA SER A 60 -6.38 12.05 17.72
C SER A 60 -5.73 10.82 17.07
N TYR A 61 -4.73 10.22 17.71
CA TYR A 61 -3.94 9.13 17.14
C TYR A 61 -3.84 7.95 18.11
N THR A 62 -3.55 6.77 17.55
CA THR A 62 -3.60 5.49 18.29
C THR A 62 -2.21 5.04 18.73
N LYS A 63 -2.03 4.83 20.03
CA LYS A 63 -0.81 4.26 20.60
C LYS A 63 -0.54 2.86 20.03
N ASN A 64 0.73 2.56 19.73
CA ASN A 64 1.23 1.35 19.06
C ASN A 64 0.79 1.17 17.59
N ILE A 65 0.10 2.15 17.00
CA ILE A 65 -0.18 2.21 15.55
C ILE A 65 0.49 3.45 14.96
N ASP A 66 0.19 4.63 15.50
CA ASP A 66 0.68 5.92 15.02
C ASP A 66 1.92 6.40 15.78
N TYR A 67 2.00 6.09 17.08
CA TYR A 67 3.14 6.42 17.93
C TYR A 67 3.39 5.37 19.02
N LYS A 68 4.62 5.31 19.54
CA LYS A 68 4.99 4.52 20.73
C LYS A 68 5.70 5.39 21.77
N ILE A 69 5.54 5.03 23.04
CA ILE A 69 6.22 5.68 24.16
C ILE A 69 7.29 4.72 24.68
N LEU A 70 8.53 5.18 24.74
CA LEU A 70 9.67 4.47 25.30
C LEU A 70 10.02 5.10 26.65
N SER A 71 9.98 4.32 27.72
CA SER A 71 10.39 4.77 29.05
C SER A 71 11.89 4.56 29.22
N ASN A 72 12.62 5.63 29.53
CA ASN A 72 14.01 5.54 29.95
C ASN A 72 14.09 5.49 31.47
N ASN A 73 14.09 4.27 32.02
CA ASN A 73 14.32 4.04 33.45
C ASN A 73 15.83 4.02 33.75
N GLN A 74 16.52 5.13 33.50
CA GLN A 74 17.92 5.27 33.86
C GLN A 74 18.02 5.95 35.24
N GLY A 75 18.05 5.12 36.30
CA GLY A 75 18.41 5.52 37.67
C GLY A 75 17.23 5.72 38.64
N LYS A 76 17.41 5.29 39.90
CA LYS A 76 16.40 5.37 40.98
C LYS A 76 16.07 6.79 41.46
N ASN A 77 16.83 7.81 41.03
CA ASN A 77 16.77 9.18 41.59
C ASN A 77 16.51 10.29 40.56
N GLY A 78 16.05 9.97 39.34
CA GLY A 78 15.74 10.94 38.28
C GLY A 78 14.24 11.01 37.94
N ARG A 79 13.78 12.14 37.39
CA ARG A 79 12.44 12.23 36.80
C ARG A 79 12.36 11.27 35.61
N PRO A 80 11.37 10.36 35.54
CA PRO A 80 11.20 9.48 34.38
C PRO A 80 11.16 10.30 33.10
N SER A 81 11.99 9.94 32.12
CA SER A 81 11.98 10.55 30.80
C SER A 81 11.31 9.61 29.80
N GLU A 82 10.37 10.16 29.04
CA GLU A 82 9.63 9.45 28.02
C GLU A 82 10.05 9.96 26.65
N THR A 83 10.48 9.05 25.78
CA THR A 83 10.70 9.33 24.36
C THR A 83 9.48 8.88 23.57
N ILE A 84 8.94 9.75 22.72
CA ILE A 84 7.79 9.42 21.87
C ILE A 84 8.27 9.28 20.44
N MET A 85 8.13 8.09 19.87
CA MET A 85 8.48 7.80 18.49
C MET A 85 7.23 7.72 17.63
N LEU A 86 7.21 8.43 16.50
CA LEU A 86 6.11 8.53 15.56
C LEU A 86 6.39 7.70 14.29
N THR A 87 5.34 7.28 13.63
CA THR A 87 5.41 6.82 12.24
C THR A 87 5.47 7.98 11.26
N PRO A 88 6.04 7.81 10.04
CA PRO A 88 5.99 8.83 8.99
C PRO A 88 4.57 9.32 8.69
N ASP A 89 3.58 8.43 8.65
CA ASP A 89 2.18 8.81 8.43
C ASP A 89 1.63 9.67 9.57
N CYS A 90 1.92 9.32 10.82
CA CYS A 90 1.51 10.12 11.98
C CYS A 90 2.14 11.53 11.92
N MET A 91 3.45 11.62 11.61
CA MET A 91 4.13 12.91 11.49
C MET A 91 3.52 13.78 10.38
N LYS A 92 3.29 13.23 9.18
CA LYS A 92 2.68 13.96 8.06
C LYS A 92 1.30 14.49 8.44
N ARG A 93 0.46 13.65 9.08
CA ARG A 93 -0.88 14.05 9.53
C ARG A 93 -0.82 15.14 10.62
N LEU A 94 0.12 15.03 11.57
CA LEU A 94 0.36 16.07 12.58
C LEU A 94 0.75 17.41 11.93
N CYS A 95 1.61 17.39 10.92
CA CYS A 95 1.95 18.58 10.15
C CYS A 95 0.71 19.14 9.42
N MET A 96 -0.12 18.29 8.83
CA MET A 96 -1.33 18.73 8.10
C MET A 96 -2.37 19.42 8.99
N VAL A 97 -2.46 19.07 10.27
CA VAL A 97 -3.40 19.71 11.22
C VAL A 97 -2.79 20.88 11.99
N SER A 98 -1.46 20.99 12.00
CA SER A 98 -0.74 22.04 12.73
C SER A 98 -0.92 23.40 12.07
N ARG A 99 -0.99 24.45 12.89
CA ARG A 99 -1.19 25.85 12.45
C ARG A 99 0.11 26.67 12.39
N THR A 100 1.27 26.02 12.36
CA THR A 100 2.57 26.70 12.31
C THR A 100 2.95 27.05 10.86
N LYS A 101 3.91 27.98 10.69
CA LYS A 101 4.41 28.33 9.34
C LYS A 101 5.05 27.13 8.64
N LYS A 102 5.80 26.31 9.38
CA LYS A 102 6.40 25.07 8.85
C LYS A 102 5.35 24.05 8.43
N ALA A 103 4.26 23.94 9.17
CA ALA A 103 3.13 23.11 8.78
C ALA A 103 2.44 23.60 7.48
N GLU A 104 2.36 24.92 7.25
CA GLU A 104 1.90 25.48 5.97
C GLU A 104 2.85 25.11 4.81
N GLU A 105 4.16 25.15 5.02
CA GLU A 105 5.15 24.71 4.02
C GLU A 105 4.96 23.23 3.67
N VAL A 106 4.65 22.36 4.65
CA VAL A 106 4.33 20.93 4.40
C VAL A 106 3.06 20.78 3.55
N ARG A 107 2.01 21.53 3.85
CA ARG A 107 0.76 21.48 3.07
C ARG A 107 0.99 21.96 1.64
N SER A 108 1.72 23.07 1.49
CA SER A 108 2.12 23.60 0.18
C SER A 108 2.96 22.60 -0.62
N TYR A 109 3.89 21.90 0.03
CA TYR A 109 4.67 20.82 -0.57
C TYR A 109 3.79 19.72 -1.18
N PHE A 110 2.80 19.21 -0.46
CA PHE A 110 1.92 18.16 -0.98
C PHE A 110 1.04 18.66 -2.14
N ILE A 111 0.57 19.90 -2.07
CA ILE A 111 -0.19 20.54 -3.16
C ILE A 111 0.68 20.69 -4.41
N ASP A 112 1.91 21.18 -4.26
CA ASP A 112 2.82 21.38 -5.39
C ASP A 112 3.34 20.07 -5.95
N LEU A 113 3.50 19.04 -5.11
CA LEU A 113 3.80 17.68 -5.56
C LEU A 113 2.65 17.11 -6.42
N GLU A 114 1.40 17.32 -6.02
CA GLU A 114 0.23 16.92 -6.82
C GLU A 114 0.17 17.67 -8.16
N LYS A 115 0.37 18.99 -8.16
CA LYS A 115 0.45 19.79 -9.40
C LYS A 115 1.57 19.28 -10.32
N HIS A 116 2.74 18.99 -9.76
CA HIS A 116 3.88 18.43 -10.50
C HIS A 116 3.51 17.09 -11.13
N ILE A 117 2.93 16.16 -10.35
CA ILE A 117 2.46 14.88 -10.89
C ILE A 117 1.42 15.10 -12.01
N ASN A 118 0.48 16.02 -11.82
CA ASN A 118 -0.55 16.33 -12.81
C ASN A 118 0.04 16.91 -14.11
N GLN A 119 1.09 17.73 -14.04
CA GLN A 119 1.81 18.25 -15.21
C GLN A 119 2.44 17.12 -16.04
N TYR A 120 3.00 16.11 -15.38
CA TYR A 120 3.66 14.99 -16.04
C TYR A 120 2.76 13.76 -16.19
N LYS A 121 1.46 13.84 -15.83
CA LYS A 121 0.61 12.66 -15.71
C LYS A 121 0.49 11.91 -17.02
N ASP A 122 0.35 12.62 -18.14
CA ASP A 122 0.11 11.96 -19.43
C ASP A 122 1.36 11.19 -19.85
N VAL A 123 2.54 11.76 -19.65
CA VAL A 123 3.83 11.09 -19.90
C VAL A 123 4.06 9.94 -18.92
N ILE A 124 3.73 10.12 -17.64
CA ILE A 124 3.85 9.07 -16.62
C ILE A 124 2.91 7.91 -16.96
N VAL A 125 1.65 8.20 -17.30
CA VAL A 125 0.62 7.24 -17.65
C VAL A 125 0.97 6.55 -18.96
N GLU A 126 1.38 7.29 -20.00
CA GLU A 126 1.79 6.73 -21.28
C GLU A 126 3.01 5.82 -21.12
N LYS A 127 4.06 6.25 -20.40
CA LYS A 127 5.22 5.40 -20.13
C LYS A 127 4.86 4.21 -19.25
N TYR A 128 4.00 4.40 -18.25
CA TYR A 128 3.54 3.31 -17.39
C TYR A 128 2.74 2.30 -18.21
N ILE A 129 1.78 2.75 -19.02
CA ILE A 129 0.98 1.91 -19.93
C ILE A 129 1.89 1.28 -20.98
N THR A 130 2.84 1.97 -21.58
CA THR A 130 3.74 1.38 -22.59
C THR A 130 4.59 0.28 -21.96
N ASN A 131 5.16 0.52 -20.78
CA ASN A 131 5.98 -0.46 -20.05
C ASN A 131 5.16 -1.57 -19.37
N HIS A 132 3.89 -1.33 -19.03
CA HIS A 132 2.99 -2.27 -18.36
C HIS A 132 1.81 -2.70 -19.22
N THR A 133 1.87 -2.40 -20.52
CA THR A 133 0.96 -3.00 -21.49
C THR A 133 1.21 -4.50 -21.40
N PRO A 134 0.18 -5.32 -21.64
CA PRO A 134 0.27 -6.77 -21.53
C PRO A 134 1.42 -7.39 -22.34
N ASN A 135 2.02 -6.67 -23.29
CA ASN A 135 3.18 -7.11 -24.04
C ASN A 135 4.53 -7.02 -23.30
N GLN A 136 4.62 -6.43 -22.09
CA GLN A 136 5.89 -6.27 -21.34
C GLN A 136 5.79 -6.42 -19.81
N ILE A 137 4.73 -7.02 -19.26
CA ILE A 137 4.70 -7.34 -17.81
C ILE A 137 5.67 -8.50 -17.53
N ASN A 138 6.94 -8.18 -17.28
CA ASN A 138 7.96 -9.12 -16.83
C ASN A 138 7.98 -9.11 -15.30
N THR A 139 7.00 -9.76 -14.66
CA THR A 139 6.90 -9.79 -13.19
C THR A 139 7.60 -11.02 -12.64
N LYS A 140 8.59 -10.82 -11.76
CA LYS A 140 8.95 -11.84 -10.77
C LYS A 140 7.78 -11.95 -9.80
N GLY A 141 6.97 -12.99 -9.93
CA GLY A 141 5.67 -13.14 -9.25
C GLY A 141 4.50 -13.04 -10.23
N GLY A 142 3.36 -13.64 -9.91
CA GLY A 142 2.21 -13.63 -10.83
C GLY A 142 1.16 -12.59 -10.51
N VAL A 143 0.11 -12.61 -11.31
CA VAL A 143 -0.94 -11.61 -11.30
C VAL A 143 -2.32 -12.26 -11.24
N ILE A 144 -3.24 -11.55 -10.59
CA ILE A 144 -4.68 -11.78 -10.66
C ILE A 144 -5.26 -10.60 -11.45
N TYR A 145 -6.13 -10.86 -12.41
CA TYR A 145 -6.64 -9.84 -13.31
C TYR A 145 -8.15 -9.95 -13.50
N LEU A 146 -8.76 -8.83 -13.88
CA LEU A 146 -10.17 -8.72 -14.23
C LEU A 146 -10.29 -8.39 -15.72
N LEU A 147 -11.07 -9.18 -16.45
CA LEU A 147 -11.42 -8.92 -17.84
C LEU A 147 -12.90 -8.55 -17.94
N ASN A 148 -13.20 -7.60 -18.82
CA ASN A 148 -14.53 -7.46 -19.39
C ASN A 148 -14.56 -8.24 -20.72
N THR A 149 -15.49 -9.19 -20.82
CA THR A 149 -15.63 -10.09 -21.97
C THR A 149 -16.85 -9.80 -22.83
N ASP A 150 -17.74 -8.90 -22.42
CA ASP A 150 -18.93 -8.53 -23.18
C ASP A 150 -19.33 -7.08 -22.86
N LEU A 151 -19.28 -6.21 -23.87
CA LEU A 151 -19.68 -4.80 -23.73
C LEU A 151 -21.16 -4.65 -23.35
N ASN A 152 -21.99 -5.68 -23.60
CA ASN A 152 -23.42 -5.67 -23.31
C ASN A 152 -23.77 -6.15 -21.89
N LEU A 153 -22.80 -6.59 -21.09
CA LEU A 153 -22.99 -6.98 -19.69
C LEU A 153 -22.13 -6.11 -18.75
N PRO A 154 -22.43 -4.80 -18.63
CA PRO A 154 -21.72 -3.91 -17.73
C PRO A 154 -21.80 -4.42 -16.28
N GLY A 155 -20.67 -4.39 -15.58
CA GLY A 155 -20.58 -4.82 -14.18
C GLY A 155 -20.32 -6.32 -13.98
N VAL A 156 -20.20 -7.12 -15.04
CA VAL A 156 -19.77 -8.52 -14.96
C VAL A 156 -18.31 -8.66 -15.37
N TYR A 157 -17.48 -9.18 -14.47
CA TYR A 157 -16.04 -9.31 -14.70
C TYR A 157 -15.59 -10.76 -14.60
N LYS A 158 -14.72 -11.18 -15.52
CA LYS A 158 -14.00 -12.45 -15.41
C LYS A 158 -12.77 -12.27 -14.53
N LEU A 159 -12.72 -13.02 -13.43
CA LEU A 159 -11.51 -13.18 -12.63
C LEU A 159 -10.59 -14.21 -13.30
N GLY A 160 -9.31 -13.89 -13.41
CA GLY A 160 -8.30 -14.82 -13.88
C GLY A 160 -6.98 -14.63 -13.15
N LYS A 161 -6.12 -15.64 -13.24
CA LYS A 161 -4.76 -15.62 -12.70
C LYS A 161 -3.75 -16.16 -13.69
N THR A 162 -2.50 -15.76 -13.54
CA THR A 162 -1.38 -16.31 -14.31
C THR A 162 -0.04 -15.86 -13.73
N GLN A 163 1.00 -16.67 -13.92
CA GLN A 163 2.39 -16.25 -13.67
C GLN A 163 2.95 -15.47 -14.87
N ASP A 164 2.53 -15.81 -16.09
CA ASP A 164 2.88 -15.12 -17.32
C ASP A 164 1.64 -14.42 -17.90
N PHE A 165 1.51 -13.13 -17.59
CA PHE A 165 0.37 -12.34 -18.05
C PHE A 165 0.38 -12.11 -19.55
N LYS A 166 1.57 -11.98 -20.14
CA LYS A 166 1.75 -11.68 -21.55
C LYS A 166 1.25 -12.83 -22.42
N SER A 167 1.75 -14.03 -22.16
CA SER A 167 1.34 -15.22 -22.92
C SER A 167 -0.14 -15.48 -22.73
N ARG A 168 -0.65 -15.33 -21.49
CA ARG A 168 -2.06 -15.54 -21.19
C ARG A 168 -2.98 -14.56 -21.94
N LEU A 169 -2.63 -13.28 -22.02
CA LEU A 169 -3.46 -12.32 -22.74
C LEU A 169 -3.44 -12.57 -24.26
N LYS A 170 -2.28 -12.91 -24.84
CA LYS A 170 -2.21 -13.29 -26.26
C LYS A 170 -3.14 -14.46 -26.59
N THR A 171 -3.19 -15.49 -25.74
CA THR A 171 -4.14 -16.60 -25.90
C THR A 171 -5.60 -16.15 -25.81
N HIS A 172 -5.92 -15.22 -24.91
CA HIS A 172 -7.27 -14.67 -24.80
C HIS A 172 -7.67 -13.89 -26.07
N GLN A 173 -6.76 -13.05 -26.59
CA GLN A 173 -6.95 -12.23 -27.80
C GLN A 173 -7.03 -13.08 -29.08
N SER A 174 -6.29 -14.17 -29.19
CA SER A 174 -6.36 -15.06 -30.35
C SER A 174 -7.65 -15.90 -30.38
N SER A 175 -8.32 -16.07 -29.24
CA SER A 175 -9.47 -16.98 -29.09
C SER A 175 -10.83 -16.28 -29.16
N HIS A 176 -10.88 -14.94 -29.08
CA HIS A 176 -12.11 -14.15 -29.15
C HIS A 176 -11.90 -12.97 -30.10
N VAL A 177 -12.73 -12.88 -31.14
CA VAL A 177 -12.69 -11.82 -32.16
C VAL A 177 -13.17 -10.47 -31.60
N ASP A 178 -13.83 -10.48 -30.43
CA ASP A 178 -14.34 -9.28 -29.74
C ASP A 178 -13.43 -8.77 -28.62
N ASN A 179 -13.39 -7.45 -28.49
CA ASN A 179 -12.50 -6.65 -27.63
C ASN A 179 -12.47 -7.06 -26.15
N ILE A 180 -11.63 -8.03 -25.78
CA ILE A 180 -11.30 -8.33 -24.38
C ILE A 180 -10.59 -7.11 -23.77
N LYS A 181 -11.28 -6.42 -22.85
CA LYS A 181 -10.72 -5.27 -22.14
C LYS A 181 -10.20 -5.69 -20.77
N VAL A 182 -8.91 -5.51 -20.53
CA VAL A 182 -8.33 -5.65 -19.19
C VAL A 182 -8.81 -4.48 -18.34
N VAL A 183 -9.55 -4.78 -17.27
CA VAL A 183 -10.13 -3.77 -16.36
C VAL A 183 -9.16 -3.46 -15.22
N LYS A 184 -8.55 -4.50 -14.64
CA LYS A 184 -7.61 -4.36 -13.52
C LYS A 184 -6.60 -5.50 -13.51
N VAL A 185 -5.38 -5.22 -13.06
CA VAL A 185 -4.33 -6.20 -12.81
C VAL A 185 -3.79 -5.98 -11.40
N TYR A 186 -3.80 -7.03 -10.60
CA TYR A 186 -3.32 -7.06 -9.23
C TYR A 186 -2.06 -7.93 -9.15
N LYS A 187 -0.96 -7.38 -8.64
CA LYS A 187 0.31 -8.11 -8.46
C LYS A 187 0.32 -8.78 -7.09
N THR A 188 0.68 -10.06 -7.03
CA THR A 188 0.86 -10.77 -5.76
C THR A 188 1.90 -11.89 -5.86
N ASN A 189 2.58 -12.14 -4.76
CA ASN A 189 3.52 -13.26 -4.63
C ASN A 189 2.82 -14.56 -4.22
N ASP A 190 1.51 -14.52 -3.94
CA ASP A 190 0.74 -15.66 -3.46
C ASP A 190 -0.58 -15.82 -4.22
N ILE A 191 -0.45 -16.05 -5.53
CA ILE A 191 -1.54 -16.02 -6.50
C ILE A 191 -2.68 -16.95 -6.08
N ASP A 192 -2.36 -18.20 -5.70
CA ASP A 192 -3.37 -19.22 -5.46
C ASP A 192 -4.22 -18.93 -4.22
N ASN A 193 -3.58 -18.54 -3.11
CA ASN A 193 -4.30 -18.22 -1.88
C ASN A 193 -5.13 -16.95 -2.04
N VAL A 194 -4.58 -15.91 -2.68
CA VAL A 194 -5.30 -14.65 -2.88
C VAL A 194 -6.47 -14.86 -3.83
N GLU A 195 -6.31 -15.61 -4.91
CA GLU A 195 -7.41 -15.93 -5.83
C GLU A 195 -8.51 -16.74 -5.13
N ASN A 196 -8.15 -17.79 -4.39
CA ASN A 196 -9.13 -18.60 -3.65
C ASN A 196 -9.88 -17.78 -2.60
N CYS A 197 -9.18 -16.88 -1.91
CA CYS A 197 -9.76 -15.93 -0.97
C CYS A 197 -10.80 -15.03 -1.67
N LEU A 198 -10.44 -14.43 -2.82
CA LEU A 198 -11.36 -13.62 -3.64
C LEU A 198 -12.58 -14.43 -4.10
N LYS A 199 -12.35 -15.62 -4.68
CA LYS A 199 -13.42 -16.52 -5.16
C LYS A 199 -14.39 -16.89 -4.04
N ARG A 200 -13.88 -17.13 -2.83
CA ARG A 200 -14.69 -17.47 -1.65
C ARG A 200 -15.57 -16.29 -1.23
N PHE A 201 -15.02 -15.08 -1.14
CA PHE A 201 -15.79 -13.90 -0.75
C PHE A 201 -16.81 -13.48 -1.82
N MET A 202 -16.53 -13.72 -3.10
CA MET A 202 -17.43 -13.34 -4.19
C MET A 202 -18.35 -14.48 -4.66
N LYS A 203 -18.38 -15.62 -3.96
CA LYS A 203 -19.13 -16.81 -4.38
C LYS A 203 -20.62 -16.54 -4.59
N ASN A 204 -21.22 -15.70 -3.75
CA ASN A 204 -22.63 -15.29 -3.85
C ASN A 204 -22.90 -14.25 -4.95
N LYS A 205 -21.85 -13.68 -5.55
CA LYS A 205 -21.92 -12.72 -6.65
C LYS A 205 -21.54 -13.34 -7.99
N GLN A 206 -21.43 -14.67 -8.04
CA GLN A 206 -21.12 -15.41 -9.25
C GLN A 206 -22.27 -15.31 -10.25
N TYR A 207 -22.01 -14.73 -11.43
CA TYR A 207 -23.03 -14.53 -12.46
C TYR A 207 -23.41 -15.84 -13.18
N LYS A 208 -22.43 -16.70 -13.47
CA LYS A 208 -22.64 -18.03 -14.06
C LYS A 208 -22.11 -19.09 -13.12
N LYS A 209 -23.00 -20.00 -12.68
CA LYS A 209 -22.64 -21.13 -11.81
C LYS A 209 -21.44 -21.88 -12.39
N TYR A 210 -20.43 -22.13 -11.56
CA TYR A 210 -19.17 -22.80 -11.92
C TYR A 210 -18.25 -22.05 -12.90
N LYS A 211 -18.52 -20.79 -13.24
CA LYS A 211 -17.61 -19.95 -14.03
C LYS A 211 -17.09 -18.76 -13.21
N GLU A 212 -15.90 -18.28 -13.54
CA GLU A 212 -15.22 -17.20 -12.81
C GLU A 212 -15.73 -15.81 -13.21
N PHE A 213 -17.03 -15.66 -13.42
CA PHE A 213 -17.67 -14.38 -13.75
C PHE A 213 -18.41 -13.86 -12.52
N TYR A 214 -18.14 -12.62 -12.14
CA TYR A 214 -18.66 -12.00 -10.93
C TYR A 214 -19.35 -10.68 -11.27
N GLN A 215 -20.56 -10.48 -10.76
CA GLN A 215 -21.29 -9.22 -10.87
C GLN A 215 -21.07 -8.39 -9.61
N VAL A 216 -19.98 -7.61 -9.60
CA VAL A 216 -19.48 -6.86 -8.43
C VAL A 216 -18.72 -5.62 -8.91
N ASP A 217 -18.83 -4.52 -8.19
CA ASP A 217 -18.08 -3.30 -8.46
C ASP A 217 -16.56 -3.53 -8.35
N VAL A 218 -15.79 -2.92 -9.25
CA VAL A 218 -14.34 -3.10 -9.35
C VAL A 218 -13.63 -2.61 -8.08
N GLU A 219 -14.18 -1.57 -7.45
CA GLU A 219 -13.72 -1.01 -6.18
C GLU A 219 -13.83 -2.05 -5.06
N ILE A 220 -14.96 -2.75 -4.94
CA ILE A 220 -15.17 -3.81 -3.95
C ILE A 220 -14.18 -4.96 -4.17
N ILE A 221 -13.97 -5.37 -5.43
CA ILE A 221 -12.97 -6.41 -5.75
C ILE A 221 -11.55 -5.94 -5.37
N THR A 222 -11.24 -4.67 -5.59
CA THR A 222 -9.94 -4.07 -5.24
C THR A 222 -9.71 -4.06 -3.74
N ASP A 223 -10.73 -3.72 -2.94
CA ASP A 223 -10.62 -3.72 -1.49
C ASP A 223 -10.54 -5.15 -0.92
N LEU A 224 -11.31 -6.09 -1.47
CA LEU A 224 -11.18 -7.51 -1.15
C LEU A 224 -9.79 -8.04 -1.49
N PHE A 225 -9.20 -7.62 -2.61
CA PHE A 225 -7.82 -7.99 -2.96
C PHE A 225 -6.82 -7.51 -1.90
N LYS A 226 -6.94 -6.25 -1.42
CA LYS A 226 -6.06 -5.73 -0.36
C LYS A 226 -6.15 -6.59 0.91
N VAL A 227 -7.37 -6.93 1.33
CA VAL A 227 -7.62 -7.79 2.50
C VAL A 227 -7.02 -9.17 2.31
N CYS A 228 -7.34 -9.84 1.19
CA CYS A 228 -6.83 -11.18 0.88
C CYS A 228 -5.31 -11.23 0.78
N ASN A 229 -4.69 -10.24 0.15
CA ASN A 229 -3.25 -10.16 -0.02
C ASN A 229 -2.55 -9.91 1.33
N ALA A 230 -3.07 -8.99 2.15
CA ALA A 230 -2.54 -8.76 3.49
C ALA A 230 -2.68 -10.00 4.39
N ALA A 231 -3.85 -10.67 4.35
CA ALA A 231 -4.10 -11.89 5.11
C ALA A 231 -3.16 -13.04 4.70
N SER A 232 -2.96 -13.24 3.39
CA SER A 232 -2.02 -14.22 2.85
C SER A 232 -0.59 -13.97 3.33
N LEU A 233 -0.11 -12.73 3.26
CA LEU A 233 1.25 -12.38 3.70
C LEU A 233 1.43 -12.58 5.21
N SER A 234 0.45 -12.17 6.01
CA SER A 234 0.45 -12.39 7.46
C SER A 234 0.43 -13.87 7.81
N ALA A 235 -0.44 -14.65 7.16
CA ALA A 235 -0.54 -16.09 7.36
C ALA A 235 0.78 -16.79 7.05
N LYS A 236 1.43 -16.48 5.91
CA LYS A 236 2.75 -17.04 5.57
C LYS A 236 3.81 -16.76 6.64
N LYS A 237 3.85 -15.54 7.16
CA LYS A 237 4.81 -15.15 8.21
C LYS A 237 4.55 -15.86 9.56
N ILE A 238 3.29 -16.14 9.88
CA ILE A 238 2.92 -16.88 11.09
C ILE A 238 3.28 -18.36 10.91
N LEU A 239 2.84 -18.96 9.79
CA LEU A 239 3.05 -20.37 9.49
C LEU A 239 4.54 -20.73 9.35
N SER A 240 5.37 -19.81 8.85
CA SER A 240 6.83 -20.04 8.77
C SER A 240 7.52 -20.22 10.12
N LYS A 241 6.86 -19.87 11.23
CA LYS A 241 7.37 -20.06 12.59
C LYS A 241 6.91 -21.37 13.23
N SER A 242 6.06 -22.14 12.56
CA SER A 242 5.60 -23.42 13.09
C SER A 242 6.76 -24.42 13.11
N GLU A 243 7.12 -24.89 14.30
CA GLU A 243 8.12 -25.96 14.49
C GLU A 243 7.52 -27.36 14.25
N GLN A 244 6.19 -27.46 14.23
CA GLN A 244 5.49 -28.69 13.87
C GLN A 244 5.69 -28.97 12.37
N LYS A 245 6.40 -30.06 12.06
CA LYS A 245 6.49 -30.63 10.72
C LYS A 245 5.25 -31.50 10.49
N GLY A 246 4.50 -31.25 9.41
CA GLY A 246 3.27 -31.99 9.11
C GLY A 246 3.52 -33.49 8.83
N GLY A 247 2.53 -34.34 9.15
CA GLY A 247 2.59 -35.78 8.85
C GLY A 247 1.73 -36.73 9.71
N TYR A 248 0.86 -36.26 10.60
CA TYR A 248 0.02 -37.17 11.39
C TYR A 248 -1.21 -37.62 10.59
N PHE A 249 -1.19 -38.86 10.11
CA PHE A 249 -2.38 -39.56 9.62
C PHE A 249 -3.07 -40.22 10.81
N MET A 250 -4.34 -39.89 11.06
CA MET A 250 -5.18 -40.70 11.94
C MET A 250 -5.65 -41.92 11.14
N TYR A 251 -5.11 -43.09 11.45
CA TYR A 251 -5.71 -44.35 11.01
C TYR A 251 -6.93 -44.60 11.91
N LEU A 252 -8.12 -44.51 11.33
CA LEU A 252 -9.33 -45.04 11.95
C LEU A 252 -9.36 -46.53 11.61
N GLU A 253 -8.97 -47.39 12.54
CA GLU A 253 -9.30 -48.81 12.44
C GLU A 253 -10.82 -48.94 12.48
N LYS A 254 -11.40 -49.54 11.44
CA LYS A 254 -12.79 -49.99 11.47
C LYS A 254 -12.85 -51.27 12.29
N GLU A 255 -13.57 -51.23 13.41
CA GLU A 255 -14.14 -52.43 14.04
C GLU A 255 -15.15 -53.11 13.12
#